data_AF-A0A097EQQ1-F1
#
_entry.id   AF-A0A097EQQ1-F1
#
_cell.length_a   1.000
_cell.length_b   1.000
_cell.length_c   1.000
_cell.angle_alpha   90.00
_cell.angle_beta   90.00
_cell.angle_gamma   90.00
#
_symmetry.space_group_name_H-M   'P 1'
#
loop_
_entity.id
_entity.type
_entity.pdbx_description
1 polymer ?
#
loop_
_entity_poly.entity_id
_entity_poly.type
_entity_poly.pdbx_seq_one_letter_code
_entity_poly.pdbx_strand_id
1 'polypeptide(L)' 'MIYTTNWIESLNKEIRRTTKIRNSFPNLDSAMNLICACLINFEQKTYKYPVTAFCKVKDILDAKIDKL' A
#
# COMPACT_ATOMS: atom_id res chain seq x y z
N MET A 1 -3.87 9.67 5.67
CA MET A 1 -5.05 8.81 5.88
C MET A 1 -6.38 9.56 5.87
N ILE A 2 -6.51 10.84 5.54
CA ILE A 2 -6.45 11.37 4.17
C ILE A 2 -5.40 12.48 4.10
N TYR A 3 -5.23 13.23 5.19
CA TYR A 3 -4.28 14.34 5.32
C TYR A 3 -2.91 13.96 5.91
N THR A 4 -2.77 12.73 6.42
CA THR A 4 -1.49 12.19 6.91
C THR A 4 -0.75 11.38 5.85
N THR A 5 0.58 11.43 5.86
CA THR A 5 1.47 10.70 4.96
C THR A 5 1.92 9.34 5.51
N ASN A 6 1.58 9.03 6.77
CA ASN A 6 2.04 7.84 7.49
C ASN A 6 1.92 6.52 6.70
N TRP A 7 0.86 6.36 5.91
CA TRP A 7 0.64 5.16 5.10
C TRP A 7 1.65 5.03 3.97
N ILE A 8 1.84 6.11 3.20
CA ILE A 8 2.80 6.14 2.10
C ILE A 8 4.23 6.07 2.66
N GLU A 9 4.50 6.74 3.79
CA GLU A 9 5.79 6.66 4.47
C GLU A 9 6.10 5.24 4.96
N SER A 10 5.12 4.55 5.55
CA SER A 10 5.29 3.18 6.02
C SER A 10 5.55 2.22 4.85
N LEU A 11 4.83 2.39 3.74
CA LEU A 11 5.06 1.62 2.52
C LEU A 11 6.47 1.86 1.95
N ASN A 12 6.86 3.12 1.81
CA ASN A 12 8.19 3.50 1.31
C ASN A 12 9.31 2.99 2.21
N LYS A 13 9.09 2.98 3.53
CA LYS A 13 10.05 2.43 4.50
C LYS A 13 10.25 0.94 4.28
N GLU A 14 9.19 0.18 4.04
CA GLU A 14 9.31 -1.27 3.80
C GLU A 14 9.98 -1.56 2.46
N ILE A 15 9.61 -0.85 1.39
CA ILE A 15 10.27 -0.99 0.07
C ILE A 15 11.76 -0.67 0.17
N ARG A 16 12.15 0.41 0.86
CA ARG A 16 13.56 0.77 1.07
C ARG A 16 14.31 -0.29 1.88
N ARG A 17 13.69 -0.85 2.90
CA ARG A 17 14.30 -1.93 3.71
C ARG A 17 14.57 -3.17 2.86
N THR A 18 13.59 -3.59 2.07
CA THR A 18 13.66 -4.80 1.23
C THR A 18 14.68 -4.64 0.09
N THR A 19 14.71 -3.47 -0.56
CA THR A 19 15.67 -3.19 -1.64
C THR A 19 17.10 -3.01 -1.13
N LYS A 20 17.29 -2.37 0.04
CA LYS A 20 18.61 -2.18 0.67
C LYS A 20 19.34 -3.50 0.96
N ILE A 21 18.61 -4.55 1.35
CA ILE A 21 19.23 -5.87 1.64
C ILE A 21 19.83 -6.49 0.37
N ARG A 22 19.19 -6.29 -0.80
CA ARG A 22 19.68 -6.86 -2.06
C ARG A 22 20.84 -6.08 -2.70
N ASN A 23 21.03 -4.79 -2.39
CA ASN A 23 22.04 -3.87 -2.93
C ASN A 23 22.03 -3.65 -4.46
N SER A 24 21.84 -4.69 -5.28
CA SER A 24 21.78 -4.63 -6.74
C SER A 24 20.81 -5.68 -7.30
N PHE A 25 20.37 -5.46 -8.54
CA PHE A 25 19.45 -6.35 -9.24
C PHE A 25 20.04 -6.75 -10.60
N PRO A 26 19.86 -8.00 -11.04
CA PRO A 26 20.43 -8.48 -12.30
C PRO A 26 19.70 -7.93 -13.54
N ASN A 27 18.41 -7.61 -13.43
CA ASN A 27 17.61 -6.98 -14.47
C ASN A 27 16.42 -6.23 -13.86
N LEU A 28 15.71 -5.44 -14.68
CA LEU A 28 14.56 -4.64 -14.24
C LEU A 28 13.40 -5.51 -13.74
N ASP A 29 13.12 -6.63 -14.42
CA ASP A 29 12.03 -7.53 -14.06
C ASP A 29 12.25 -8.16 -12.67
N SER A 30 13.50 -8.45 -12.31
CA SER A 30 13.86 -8.97 -10.99
C SER A 30 13.61 -7.96 -9.87
N ALA A 31 13.83 -6.68 -10.16
CA ALA A 31 13.50 -5.60 -9.22
C ALA A 31 11.98 -5.46 -9.08
N MET A 32 11.26 -5.47 -10.20
CA MET A 32 9.80 -5.38 -10.23
C MET A 32 9.16 -6.54 -9.46
N ASN A 33 9.57 -7.78 -9.75
CA ASN A 33 9.06 -8.97 -9.08
C ASN A 33 9.29 -8.93 -7.57
N LEU A 34 10.45 -8.46 -7.11
CA LEU A 34 10.71 -8.31 -5.67
C LEU A 34 9.78 -7.27 -5.04
N ILE A 35 9.62 -6.11 -5.69
CA ILE A 35 8.74 -5.05 -5.19
C ILE A 35 7.30 -5.56 -5.15
N CYS A 36 6.80 -6.20 -6.21
CA CYS A 36 5.47 -6.80 -6.23
C CYS A 36 5.27 -7.81 -5.09
N ALA A 37 6.22 -8.71 -4.87
CA ALA A 37 6.17 -9.66 -3.76
C ALA A 37 6.15 -8.95 -2.39
N CYS A 38 6.94 -7.88 -2.24
CA CYS A 38 6.94 -7.04 -1.04
C CYS A 38 5.57 -6.39 -0.81
N LEU A 39 4.95 -5.84 -1.86
CA LEU A 39 3.63 -5.20 -1.81
C LEU A 39 2.53 -6.18 -1.40
N ILE A 40 2.50 -7.38 -2.01
CA ILE A 40 1.51 -8.42 -1.68
C ILE A 40 1.62 -8.80 -0.20
N ASN A 41 2.84 -9.03 0.30
CA ASN A 41 3.07 -9.33 1.70
C ASN A 41 2.66 -8.18 2.63
N PHE A 42 2.94 -6.93 2.22
CA PHE A 42 2.60 -5.75 3.00
C PHE A 42 1.08 -5.55 3.10
N GLU A 43 0.35 -5.74 2.01
CA GLU A 43 -1.10 -5.66 1.98
C GLU A 43 -1.74 -6.70 2.91
N GLN A 44 -1.34 -7.97 2.78
CA GLN A 44 -1.86 -9.07 3.59
C GLN A 44 -1.59 -8.88 5.09
N LYS A 45 -0.48 -8.25 5.45
CA LYS A 45 -0.09 -8.01 6.85
C LYS A 45 -0.71 -6.75 7.44
N THR A 46 -0.64 -5.64 6.71
CA THR A 46 -0.93 -4.30 7.24
C THR A 46 -2.37 -3.86 6.97
N TYR A 47 -2.91 -4.21 5.81
CA TYR A 47 -4.22 -3.73 5.35
C TYR A 47 -5.29 -4.83 5.31
N LYS A 48 -5.07 -5.90 6.09
CA LYS A 48 -6.01 -7.03 6.21
C LYS A 48 -7.45 -6.61 6.56
N TYR A 49 -7.60 -5.52 7.29
CA TYR A 49 -8.90 -5.05 7.77
C TYR A 49 -9.24 -3.68 7.21
N PRO A 50 -10.52 -3.44 6.88
CA PRO A 50 -10.97 -2.14 6.42
C PRO A 50 -10.83 -1.09 7.53
N VAL A 51 -10.58 0.15 7.13
CA VAL A 51 -10.51 1.27 8.07
C VAL A 51 -11.91 1.58 8.59
N THR A 52 -12.15 1.27 9.85
CA THR A 52 -13.44 1.43 10.53
C THR A 52 -13.99 2.84 10.49
N ALA A 53 -13.12 3.86 10.42
CA ALA A 53 -13.54 5.25 10.27
C ALA A 53 -14.34 5.49 8.97
N PHE A 54 -14.02 4.81 7.88
CA PHE A 54 -14.74 4.94 6.62
C PHE A 54 -16.08 4.21 6.61
N CYS A 55 -16.28 3.20 7.45
CA CYS A 55 -17.56 2.50 7.56
C CYS A 55 -18.71 3.45 7.92
N LYS A 56 -18.44 4.51 8.70
CA LYS A 56 -19.46 5.48 9.15
C LYS A 56 -19.96 6.41 8.05
N VAL A 57 -19.16 6.60 6.99
CA VAL A 57 -19.45 7.55 5.90
C VAL A 57 -19.70 6.83 4.58
N LYS A 58 -19.78 5.49 4.61
CA LYS A 58 -19.89 4.64 3.42
C LYS A 58 -21.08 5.03 2.55
N ASP A 59 -22.27 5.20 3.15
CA ASP A 59 -23.49 5.55 2.41
C ASP A 59 -23.37 6.88 1.65
N ILE A 60 -22.67 7.86 2.23
CA ILE A 60 -22.43 9.17 1.61
C ILE A 60 -21.43 9.04 0.45
N LEU A 61 -20.41 8.19 0.61
CA LEU A 61 -19.41 7.94 -0.43
C LEU A 61 -20.02 7.19 -1.61
N ASP A 62 -20.80 6.15 -1.35
CA ASP A 62 -21.46 5.34 -2.37
C ASP A 62 -22.44 6.21 -3.18
N ALA A 63 -23.25 7.04 -2.52
CA ALA A 63 -24.15 7.99 -3.19
C ALA A 63 -23.44 9.10 -4.00
N LYS A 64 -22.14 9.34 -3.75
CA LYS A 64 -21.32 10.27 -4.55
C LYS A 64 -20.67 9.57 -5.73
N ILE A 65 -20.27 8.31 -5.58
CA ILE A 65 -19.72 7.49 -6.67
C ILE A 65 -20.79 7.24 -7.72
N ASP A 66 -22.03 6.95 -7.33
CA ASP A 66 -23.14 6.70 -8.25
C ASP A 66 -23.59 7.95 -9.05
N LYS A 67 -23.14 9.14 -8.64
CA LYS A 67 -23.43 10.42 -9.30
C LYS A 67 -22.33 10.86 -10.28
N LEU A 68 -21.20 10.16 -10.31
CA LEU A 68 -20.07 10.39 -11.23
C LEU A 68 -20.27 9.61 -12.53
#